data_AF-A0A2P2IDD7-F1
#
_entry.id   AF-A0A2P2IDD7-F1
#
_cell.length_a   1.000
_cell.length_b   1.000
_cell.length_c   1.000
_cell.angle_alpha   90.00
_cell.angle_beta   90.00
_cell.angle_gamma   90.00
#
_symmetry.space_group_name_H-M   'P 1'
#
loop_
_entity.id
_entity.type
_entity.pdbx_description
1 polymer ?
#
loop_
_entity_poly.entity_id
_entity_poly.type
_entity_poly.pdbx_seq_one_letter_code
_entity_poly.pdbx_strand_id
1 'polypeptide(L)'
;QRDRARSSREVIKEAGQDEFIENFYDKHGTTKFTGYESSEGRSKLLNIKKLEDGNSMMIFNKTPFYAESGGQKADTGLIQGDGVEIKVLDVKKQKEIFMHIVKIISGEDKLAEGVELNLEVNLSRRNEIKKNHTATHLLHKALKIVLGDHVAQ
;
A
#
# COMPACT_ATOMS: atom_id res chain seq x y z
N GLN A 1 -21.30 -20.11 7.09
CA GLN A 1 -20.79 -18.79 7.53
C GLN A 1 -19.41 -18.56 6.90
N ARG A 2 -19.36 -18.28 5.59
CA ARG A 2 -18.12 -18.21 4.78
C ARG A 2 -18.11 -16.96 3.87
N ASP A 3 -18.74 -15.88 4.32
CA ASP A 3 -19.14 -14.74 3.46
C ASP A 3 -18.59 -13.36 3.85
N ARG A 4 -17.41 -13.24 4.46
CA ARG A 4 -16.89 -11.91 4.87
C ARG A 4 -15.45 -11.55 4.49
N ALA A 5 -14.86 -12.19 3.50
CA ALA A 5 -13.47 -11.87 3.10
C ALA A 5 -13.23 -11.67 1.59
N ARG A 6 -14.30 -11.40 0.81
CA ARG A 6 -14.19 -11.17 -0.65
C ARG A 6 -14.78 -9.84 -1.15
N SER A 7 -15.10 -8.89 -0.25
CA SER A 7 -15.74 -7.62 -0.62
C SER A 7 -14.78 -6.41 -0.74
N SER A 8 -13.54 -6.62 -1.18
CA SER A 8 -12.62 -5.48 -1.45
C SER A 8 -11.81 -5.70 -2.73
N ARG A 9 -12.41 -6.41 -3.70
CA ARG A 9 -11.79 -6.71 -4.98
C ARG A 9 -12.64 -6.25 -6.14
N GLU A 10 -13.24 -5.08 -6.01
CA GLU A 10 -13.41 -4.22 -7.18
C GLU A 10 -12.09 -3.47 -7.32
N VAL A 11 -11.29 -3.91 -8.28
CA VAL A 11 -10.26 -3.04 -8.85
C VAL A 11 -11.06 -1.88 -9.43
N ILE A 12 -11.08 -0.75 -8.71
CA ILE A 12 -11.62 0.51 -9.17
C ILE A 12 -10.76 0.91 -10.38
N LYS A 13 -11.04 0.32 -11.56
CA LYS A 13 -10.66 0.86 -12.86
C LYS A 13 -11.67 1.97 -13.15
N GLU A 14 -11.62 3.03 -12.35
CA GLU A 14 -12.32 4.26 -12.68
C GLU A 14 -11.65 4.87 -13.91
N ALA A 15 -12.44 5.19 -14.92
CA ALA A 15 -12.00 6.02 -16.03
C ALA A 15 -11.42 7.33 -15.44
N GLY A 16 -10.13 7.58 -15.68
CA GLY A 16 -9.40 8.74 -15.14
C GLY A 16 -8.35 8.42 -14.06
N GLN A 17 -8.19 7.15 -13.65
CA GLN A 17 -7.04 6.76 -12.82
C GLN A 17 -5.71 6.87 -13.58
N ASP A 18 -5.70 6.50 -14.86
CA ASP A 18 -4.49 6.58 -15.69
C ASP A 18 -4.04 8.04 -15.90
N GLU A 19 -4.96 8.97 -16.15
CA GLU A 19 -4.66 10.40 -16.32
C GLU A 19 -4.10 11.02 -15.02
N PHE A 20 -4.65 10.65 -13.85
CA PHE A 20 -4.13 11.10 -12.55
C PHE A 20 -2.67 10.66 -12.33
N ILE A 21 -2.34 9.43 -12.72
CA ILE A 21 -1.00 8.85 -12.56
C ILE A 21 -0.03 9.46 -13.58
N GLU A 22 -0.46 9.67 -14.83
CA GLU A 22 0.38 10.27 -15.87
C GLU A 22 0.72 11.72 -15.53
N ASN A 23 -0.28 12.53 -15.15
CA ASN A 23 -0.05 13.90 -14.69
C ASN A 23 0.89 13.96 -13.48
N PHE A 24 0.76 13.01 -12.54
CA PHE A 24 1.68 12.92 -11.42
C PHE A 24 3.09 12.57 -11.87
N TYR A 25 3.24 11.56 -12.73
CA TYR A 25 4.54 11.08 -13.19
C TYR A 25 5.31 12.17 -13.94
N ASP A 26 4.63 12.94 -14.78
CA ASP A 26 5.24 14.04 -15.54
C ASP A 26 5.73 15.17 -14.63
N LYS A 27 5.01 15.45 -13.53
CA LYS A 27 5.34 16.53 -12.58
C LYS A 27 6.36 16.11 -11.51
N HIS A 28 6.29 14.88 -11.03
CA HIS A 28 6.99 14.42 -9.82
C HIS A 28 7.81 13.13 -10.01
N GLY A 29 7.62 12.40 -11.11
CA GLY A 29 8.29 11.12 -11.37
C GLY A 29 7.79 9.99 -10.47
N THR A 30 8.72 9.26 -9.86
CA THR A 30 8.46 8.07 -9.05
C THR A 30 8.43 8.38 -7.55
N THR A 31 7.87 7.48 -6.73
CA THR A 31 7.91 7.63 -5.27
C THR A 31 8.92 6.68 -4.62
N LYS A 32 9.60 7.13 -3.56
CA LYS A 32 10.65 6.33 -2.90
C LYS A 32 10.04 5.37 -1.87
N PHE A 33 10.28 4.08 -2.03
CA PHE A 33 9.94 3.10 -0.99
C PHE A 33 11.02 3.06 0.10
N THR A 34 10.61 3.12 1.37
CA THR A 34 11.49 3.12 2.57
C THR A 34 11.15 1.99 3.54
N GLY A 35 10.16 1.17 3.21
CA GLY A 35 9.61 0.13 4.10
C GLY A 35 10.55 -1.04 4.41
N TYR A 36 11.69 -1.13 3.71
CA TYR A 36 12.75 -2.09 4.04
C TYR A 36 13.60 -1.66 5.23
N GLU A 37 13.74 -0.34 5.44
CA GLU A 37 14.59 0.24 6.48
C GLU A 37 13.79 0.64 7.71
N SER A 38 12.59 1.18 7.51
CA SER A 38 11.72 1.67 8.59
C SER A 38 10.25 1.33 8.34
N SER A 39 9.49 1.13 9.42
CA SER A 39 8.02 1.02 9.38
C SER A 39 7.30 2.35 9.55
N GLU A 40 8.04 3.42 9.79
CA GLU A 40 7.51 4.76 9.96
C GLU A 40 8.38 5.82 9.27
N GLY A 41 7.81 6.99 9.01
CA GLY A 41 8.60 8.15 8.59
C GLY A 41 7.78 9.35 8.15
N ARG A 42 8.39 10.54 8.31
CA ARG A 42 7.84 11.79 7.78
C ARG A 42 7.92 11.83 6.27
N SER A 43 6.83 12.20 5.61
CA SER A 43 6.71 12.26 4.16
C SER A 43 5.86 13.42 3.70
N LYS A 44 6.17 13.95 2.52
CA LYS A 44 5.48 15.10 1.93
C LYS A 44 4.35 14.60 1.04
N LEU A 45 3.13 15.05 1.30
CA LEU A 45 1.98 14.81 0.43
C LEU A 45 2.21 15.54 -0.90
N LEU A 46 2.19 14.82 -2.01
CA LEU A 46 2.43 15.38 -3.33
C LEU A 46 1.16 15.50 -4.17
N ASN A 47 0.19 14.62 -3.94
CA ASN A 47 -1.09 14.68 -4.65
C ASN A 47 -2.20 14.00 -3.83
N ILE A 48 -3.42 14.50 -3.95
CA ILE A 48 -4.62 13.98 -3.29
C ILE A 48 -5.82 14.05 -4.25
N LYS A 49 -6.59 12.97 -4.34
CA LYS A 49 -7.83 12.89 -5.11
C LYS A 49 -8.92 12.24 -4.25
N LYS A 50 -10.10 12.85 -4.20
CA LYS A 50 -11.28 12.25 -3.58
C LYS A 50 -11.89 11.19 -4.52
N LEU A 51 -12.27 10.04 -3.97
CA LEU A 51 -12.89 8.94 -4.71
C LEU A 51 -14.41 8.98 -4.54
N GLU A 52 -15.15 8.33 -5.44
CA GLU A 52 -16.62 8.33 -5.43
C GLU A 52 -17.22 7.65 -4.18
N ASP A 53 -16.49 6.70 -3.59
CA ASP A 53 -16.89 5.95 -2.40
C ASP A 53 -16.67 6.72 -1.06
N GLY A 54 -16.25 7.99 -1.14
CA GLY A 54 -15.95 8.84 0.01
C GLY A 54 -14.56 8.63 0.62
N ASN A 55 -13.74 7.72 0.07
CA ASN A 55 -12.33 7.61 0.41
C ASN A 55 -11.50 8.63 -0.39
N SER A 56 -10.19 8.64 -0.15
CA SER A 56 -9.25 9.46 -0.91
C SER A 56 -8.04 8.64 -1.34
N MET A 57 -7.48 9.00 -2.48
CA MET A 57 -6.21 8.50 -2.98
C MET A 57 -5.13 9.55 -2.72
N MET A 58 -4.05 9.16 -2.03
CA MET A 58 -2.93 10.03 -1.70
C MET A 58 -1.62 9.48 -2.24
N ILE A 59 -0.78 10.37 -2.78
CA ILE A 59 0.58 10.06 -3.23
C ILE A 59 1.58 10.91 -2.45
N PHE A 60 2.64 10.26 -1.94
CA PHE A 60 3.68 10.87 -1.14
C PHE A 60 5.04 10.77 -1.84
N ASN A 61 5.99 11.67 -1.53
CA ASN A 61 7.33 11.59 -2.11
C ASN A 61 8.10 10.32 -1.69
N LYS A 62 7.87 9.83 -0.48
CA LYS A 62 8.38 8.54 0.01
C LYS A 62 7.35 7.82 0.87
N THR A 63 7.42 6.51 0.99
CA THR A 63 6.47 5.76 1.83
C THR A 63 7.11 4.54 2.48
N PRO A 64 6.80 4.24 3.75
CA PRO A 64 7.13 2.97 4.36
C PRO A 64 6.13 1.87 3.97
N PHE A 65 4.96 2.19 3.41
CA PHE A 65 3.90 1.21 3.13
C PHE A 65 4.20 0.37 1.88
N TYR A 66 4.09 -0.96 2.01
CA TYR A 66 4.23 -1.88 0.90
C TYR A 66 2.91 -1.99 0.15
N ALA A 67 2.99 -1.86 -1.19
CA ALA A 67 1.87 -2.11 -2.07
C ALA A 67 1.73 -3.61 -2.36
N GLU A 68 0.50 -4.11 -2.49
CA GLU A 68 0.25 -5.50 -2.84
C GLU A 68 1.03 -5.92 -4.09
N SER A 69 1.87 -6.96 -3.96
CA SER A 69 2.61 -7.57 -5.07
C SER A 69 3.03 -8.99 -4.70
N GLY A 70 3.00 -9.90 -5.68
CA GLY A 70 3.47 -11.29 -5.52
C GLY A 70 2.64 -12.15 -4.55
N GLY A 71 1.36 -11.83 -4.33
CA GLY A 71 0.48 -12.55 -3.40
C GLY A 71 0.51 -12.05 -1.95
N GLN A 72 1.33 -11.04 -1.65
CA GLN A 72 1.38 -10.39 -0.35
C GLN A 72 0.34 -9.27 -0.26
N LYS A 73 -0.53 -9.29 0.76
CA LYS A 73 -1.49 -8.20 1.01
C LYS A 73 -0.76 -6.88 1.29
N ALA A 74 -1.32 -5.78 0.80
CA ALA A 74 -0.80 -4.44 1.07
C ALA A 74 -0.82 -4.12 2.57
N ASP A 75 0.06 -3.20 2.96
CA ASP A 75 0.08 -2.69 4.32
C ASP A 75 -1.11 -1.76 4.61
N THR A 76 -1.45 -1.70 5.88
CA THR A 76 -2.41 -0.75 6.44
C THR A 76 -1.74 -0.04 7.61
N GLY A 77 -2.28 1.10 8.03
CA GLY A 77 -1.70 1.87 9.13
C GLY A 77 -2.33 3.24 9.26
N LEU A 78 -1.58 4.17 9.83
CA LEU A 78 -2.03 5.52 10.10
C LEU A 78 -1.13 6.54 9.42
N ILE A 79 -1.72 7.66 9.04
CA ILE A 79 -1.02 8.86 8.59
C ILE A 79 -1.50 9.99 9.48
N GLN A 80 -0.57 10.67 10.14
CA GLN A 80 -0.89 11.66 11.17
C GLN A 80 0.01 12.89 11.07
N GLY A 81 -0.50 14.06 11.45
CA GLY A 81 0.28 15.29 11.55
C GLY A 81 -0.61 16.49 11.85
N ASP A 82 -0.19 17.37 12.75
CA ASP A 82 -0.93 18.58 13.16
C ASP A 82 -2.47 18.47 13.14
N GLY A 83 -3.05 17.57 13.94
CA GLY A 83 -4.52 17.39 14.02
C GLY A 83 -5.18 16.64 12.86
N VAL A 84 -4.40 16.22 11.87
CA VAL A 84 -4.81 15.28 10.83
C VAL A 84 -4.65 13.85 11.34
N GLU A 85 -5.70 13.05 11.18
CA GLU A 85 -5.64 11.60 11.36
C GLU A 85 -6.29 10.92 10.17
N ILE A 86 -5.57 9.98 9.57
CA ILE A 86 -5.98 9.27 8.36
C ILE A 86 -5.65 7.79 8.53
N LYS A 87 -6.60 6.95 8.14
CA LYS A 87 -6.43 5.49 8.13
C LYS A 87 -6.10 5.00 6.72
N VAL A 88 -4.98 4.31 6.56
CA VAL A 88 -4.62 3.64 5.30
C VAL A 88 -5.38 2.32 5.19
N LEU A 89 -6.19 2.21 4.13
CA LEU A 89 -7.03 1.05 3.86
C LEU A 89 -6.36 0.05 2.91
N ASP A 90 -5.66 0.58 1.89
CA ASP A 90 -4.97 -0.21 0.88
C ASP A 90 -3.85 0.61 0.24
N VAL A 91 -2.87 -0.07 -0.36
CA VAL A 91 -1.77 0.56 -1.09
C VAL A 91 -1.56 -0.17 -2.42
N LYS A 92 -1.61 0.59 -3.51
CA LYS A 92 -1.41 0.11 -4.89
C LYS A 92 -0.13 0.70 -5.47
N LYS A 93 0.47 -0.01 -6.42
CA LYS A 93 1.68 0.44 -7.13
C LYS A 93 1.46 0.35 -8.64
N GLN A 94 1.76 1.45 -9.34
CA GLN A 94 1.73 1.53 -10.80
C GLN A 94 2.86 2.46 -11.26
N LYS A 95 3.64 2.06 -12.28
CA LYS A 95 4.80 2.84 -12.79
C LYS A 95 5.75 3.36 -11.67
N GLU A 96 6.06 2.52 -10.67
CA GLU A 96 6.86 2.91 -9.48
C GLU A 96 6.27 4.03 -8.59
N ILE A 97 4.97 4.31 -8.73
CA ILE A 97 4.23 5.24 -7.87
C ILE A 97 3.37 4.46 -6.89
N PHE A 98 3.50 4.79 -5.61
CA PHE A 98 2.72 4.20 -4.52
C PHE A 98 1.50 5.08 -4.20
N MET A 99 0.32 4.53 -4.45
CA MET A 99 -0.98 5.15 -4.23
C MET A 99 -1.63 4.59 -2.97
N HIS A 100 -1.97 5.45 -2.03
CA HIS A 100 -2.56 5.07 -0.75
C HIS A 100 -4.05 5.36 -0.81
N ILE A 101 -4.88 4.33 -0.71
CA ILE A 101 -6.32 4.47 -0.56
C ILE A 101 -6.60 4.62 0.93
N VAL A 102 -7.18 5.74 1.31
CA VAL A 102 -7.27 6.15 2.71
C VAL A 102 -8.66 6.66 3.07
N LYS A 103 -8.99 6.53 4.36
CA LYS A 103 -10.13 7.19 4.98
C LYS A 103 -9.63 8.29 5.92
N ILE A 104 -10.04 9.52 5.66
CA ILE A 104 -9.74 10.67 6.52
C ILE A 104 -10.64 10.57 7.76
N ILE A 105 -10.04 10.59 8.95
CA ILE A 105 -10.75 10.53 10.24
C ILE A 105 -10.96 11.95 10.77
N SER A 106 -9.93 12.80 10.68
CA SER A 106 -9.97 14.20 11.08
C SER A 106 -8.97 15.06 10.30
N GLY A 107 -9.21 16.37 10.26
CA GLY A 107 -8.29 17.35 9.67
C GLY A 107 -8.28 17.41 8.14
N GLU A 108 -9.39 17.09 7.46
CA GLU A 108 -9.51 17.18 5.99
C GLU A 108 -9.17 18.59 5.47
N ASP A 109 -9.54 19.63 6.22
CA ASP A 109 -9.29 21.04 5.92
C ASP A 109 -7.81 21.43 5.92
N LYS A 110 -6.96 20.63 6.58
CA LYS A 110 -5.51 20.84 6.65
C LYS A 110 -4.73 20.09 5.57
N LEU A 111 -5.41 19.30 4.73
CA LEU A 111 -4.76 18.51 3.69
C LEU A 111 -4.58 19.32 2.41
N ALA A 112 -3.33 19.55 2.05
CA ALA A 112 -2.94 20.19 0.80
C ALA A 112 -1.64 19.60 0.24
N GLU A 113 -1.41 19.79 -1.06
CA GLU A 113 -0.11 19.48 -1.66
C GLU A 113 1.01 20.20 -0.90
N GLY A 114 1.97 19.42 -0.45
CA GLY A 114 3.19 19.88 0.20
C GLY A 114 3.21 19.81 1.72
N VAL A 115 2.11 19.43 2.37
CA VAL A 115 2.07 19.17 3.81
C VAL A 115 2.93 17.95 4.16
N GLU A 116 3.68 18.05 5.25
CA GLU A 116 4.44 16.92 5.81
C GLU A 116 3.59 16.16 6.84
N LEU A 117 3.49 14.84 6.67
CA LEU A 117 2.75 13.94 7.54
C LEU A 117 3.65 12.80 7.99
N ASN A 118 3.39 12.25 9.17
CA ASN A 118 4.03 11.03 9.66
C ASN A 118 3.25 9.82 9.16
N LEU A 119 3.92 8.92 8.45
CA LEU A 119 3.37 7.68 7.94
C LEU A 119 3.80 6.55 8.88
N GLU A 120 2.87 5.77 9.40
CA GLU A 120 3.14 4.67 10.33
C GLU A 120 2.43 3.38 9.89
N VAL A 121 3.19 2.33 9.64
CA VAL A 121 2.66 1.03 9.23
C VAL A 121 2.23 0.21 10.44
N ASN A 122 1.08 -0.44 10.36
CA ASN A 122 0.65 -1.42 11.37
C ASN A 122 1.57 -2.66 11.34
N LEU A 123 2.54 -2.68 12.25
CA LEU A 123 3.54 -3.73 12.38
C LEU A 123 2.97 -5.11 12.71
N SER A 124 1.91 -5.18 13.53
CA SER A 124 1.28 -6.46 13.88
C SER A 124 0.78 -7.16 12.62
N ARG A 125 0.01 -6.43 11.80
CA ARG A 125 -0.52 -6.97 10.54
C ARG A 125 0.59 -7.32 9.55
N ARG A 126 1.61 -6.46 9.42
CA ARG A 126 2.75 -6.72 8.54
C ARG A 126 3.50 -7.99 8.95
N ASN A 127 3.68 -8.23 10.24
CA ASN A 127 4.35 -9.42 10.75
C ASN A 127 3.54 -10.70 10.51
N GLU A 128 2.21 -10.66 10.63
CA GLU A 128 1.34 -11.79 10.28
C GLU A 128 1.42 -12.12 8.78
N ILE A 129 1.40 -11.10 7.93
CA ILE A 129 1.53 -11.26 6.48
C ILE A 129 2.90 -11.84 6.12
N LYS A 130 3.99 -11.33 6.72
CA LYS A 130 5.34 -11.87 6.54
C LYS A 130 5.41 -13.34 6.93
N LYS A 131 4.90 -13.73 8.11
CA LYS A 131 4.90 -15.13 8.59
C LYS A 131 4.20 -16.08 7.61
N ASN A 132 3.05 -15.69 7.08
CA ASN A 132 2.32 -16.51 6.12
C ASN A 132 3.10 -16.69 4.80
N HIS A 133 3.78 -15.64 4.33
CA HIS A 133 4.64 -15.71 3.15
C HIS A 133 5.88 -16.57 3.41
N THR A 134 6.53 -16.45 4.57
CA THR A 134 7.66 -17.33 4.95
C THR A 134 7.24 -18.79 5.02
N ALA A 135 6.03 -19.09 5.51
CA ALA A 135 5.48 -20.44 5.54
C ALA A 135 5.15 -20.99 4.14
N THR A 136 4.65 -20.16 3.22
CA THR A 136 4.43 -20.59 1.83
C THR A 136 5.76 -20.83 1.12
N HIS A 137 6.75 -19.96 1.34
CA HIS A 137 8.09 -20.14 0.78
C HIS A 137 8.80 -21.37 1.34
N LEU A 138 8.71 -21.63 2.66
CA LEU A 138 9.23 -22.84 3.29
C LEU A 138 8.51 -24.10 2.80
N LEU A 139 7.19 -24.08 2.63
CA LEU A 139 6.42 -25.20 2.07
C LEU A 139 6.78 -25.44 0.59
N HIS A 140 6.91 -24.39 -0.23
CA HIS A 140 7.35 -24.52 -1.62
C HIS A 140 8.80 -25.02 -1.73
N LYS A 141 9.70 -24.59 -0.82
CA LYS A 141 11.07 -25.10 -0.75
C LYS A 141 11.09 -26.56 -0.31
N ALA A 142 10.31 -26.93 0.70
CA ALA A 142 10.19 -28.30 1.19
C ALA A 142 9.59 -29.23 0.12
N LEU A 143 8.59 -28.77 -0.65
CA LEU A 143 8.05 -29.52 -1.79
C LEU A 143 9.07 -29.70 -2.90
N LYS A 144 9.91 -28.70 -3.21
CA LYS A 144 11.04 -28.87 -4.15
C LYS A 144 12.10 -29.85 -3.66
N ILE A 145 12.32 -29.94 -2.35
CA ILE A 145 13.27 -30.89 -1.74
C ILE A 145 12.70 -32.32 -1.68
N VAL A 146 11.37 -32.46 -1.54
CA VAL A 146 10.70 -33.78 -1.56
C VAL A 146 10.45 -34.29 -2.99
N LEU A 147 10.31 -33.39 -3.99
CA LEU A 147 10.09 -33.75 -5.40
C LEU A 147 11.36 -33.77 -6.30
N GLY A 148 12.55 -33.49 -5.79
CA GLY A 148 13.82 -33.78 -6.47
C GLY A 148 14.72 -34.53 -5.47
N ASP A 149 15.05 -35.81 -5.66
CA ASP A 149 15.65 -36.45 -6.83
C ASP A 149 14.97 -37.78 -7.25
N HIS A 150 13.77 -37.77 -7.85
CA HIS A 150 13.18 -38.98 -8.46
C HIS A 150 12.43 -38.71 -9.78
N VAL A 151 12.98 -37.83 -10.62
CA VAL A 151 12.62 -37.79 -12.05
C VAL A 151 13.89 -37.79 -12.88
N ALA A 152 14.54 -38.95 -12.89
CA ALA A 152 15.51 -39.36 -13.89
C ALA A 152 15.32 -40.86 -14.15
N GLN A 153 14.29 -41.19 -14.94
CA GLN A 153 14.36 -42.02 -16.16
C GLN A 153 12.95 -42.29 -16.69
#